data_AF-A0A496ZJA2-F1
#
_entry.id   AF-A0A496ZJA2-F1
#
_cell.length_a   1.000
_cell.length_b   1.000
_cell.length_c   1.000
_cell.angle_alpha   90.00
_cell.angle_beta   90.00
_cell.angle_gamma   90.00
#
_symmetry.space_group_name_H-M   'P 1'
#
loop_
_entity.id
_entity.type
_entity.pdbx_description
1 polymer ?
#
loop_
_entity_poly.entity_id
_entity_poly.type
_entity_poly.pdbx_seq_one_letter_code
_entity_poly.pdbx_strand_id
1 'polypeptide(L)'
;MFGQITISFWVFLLLVLIATIAILDRILIPSTRWFLRRRINRVIDEIGTRLDIEIRPFQLTKRQVLIDRLAYDPSVLEAIKDFAKDHDMPMEIVQNKAMTYAREIVPSFNAYLYFRIGYWVAKKIARMLYRVRVGLVKEHHYATIDPDSTVVFVMNHRSNMDYVLVAFLAAERTTLSYAVGEWAKIWPLQMLIRAMGAFFVRRNSGNPLYRCVLERYIHMATFEGVCQAVFLEGGLSRDGSLQNPKLGLVDYMLRQFDPSMDRDIVFIPVGINYDRTIEDRSLLRALKPGTVKRSWWFVCRTTGTFILRSLVLMILSRWRRYGYACVNFGTPLSVKAYCRDQNVDFKKLDRTRRFPEVEKLCRQLMQTVADVIPILPISLLSTVFLENMDIEMDILEVEERSFQLINRLKDKGAPIFESPRSTRVHAIADAVDLMLLRRMIKATGDQFKASSEEANLLSYYANAIKHWL
;
A
#
# COMPACT_ATOMS: atom_id res chain seq x y z
N MET A 1 13.80 -17.60 71.95
CA MET A 1 14.60 -16.40 71.66
C MET A 1 14.43 -16.07 70.18
N PHE A 2 13.66 -15.03 69.85
CA PHE A 2 13.61 -14.52 68.47
C PHE A 2 14.73 -13.49 68.32
N GLY A 3 15.87 -13.91 67.77
CA GLY A 3 16.97 -13.00 67.45
C GLY A 3 16.56 -12.06 66.31
N GLN A 4 16.73 -10.75 66.51
CA GLN A 4 16.53 -9.79 65.45
C GLN A 4 17.68 -9.90 64.43
N ILE A 5 17.35 -10.24 63.20
CA ILE A 5 18.31 -10.23 62.09
C ILE A 5 18.29 -8.83 61.49
N THR A 6 19.37 -8.08 61.67
CA THR A 6 19.54 -6.75 61.06
C THR A 6 20.19 -6.88 59.69
N ILE A 7 19.54 -6.37 58.65
CA ILE A 7 20.06 -6.37 57.27
C ILE A 7 20.40 -4.93 56.89
N SER A 8 21.53 -4.74 56.22
CA SER A 8 21.91 -3.43 55.65
C SER A 8 20.85 -2.95 54.65
N PHE A 9 20.50 -1.67 54.71
CA PHE A 9 19.51 -1.04 53.82
C PHE A 9 19.82 -1.30 52.34
N TRP A 10 21.09 -1.27 51.94
CA TRP A 10 21.52 -1.52 50.55
C TRP A 10 21.30 -2.97 50.12
N VAL A 11 21.53 -3.92 51.02
CA VAL A 11 21.29 -5.35 50.77
C VAL A 11 19.79 -5.61 50.65
N PHE A 12 18.98 -4.97 51.49
CA PHE A 12 17.52 -5.03 51.37
C PHE A 12 17.02 -4.48 50.02
N LEU A 13 17.55 -3.33 49.58
CA LEU A 13 17.16 -2.71 48.31
C LEU A 13 17.55 -3.58 47.11
N LEU A 14 18.73 -4.20 47.15
CA LEU A 14 19.17 -5.17 46.14
C LEU A 14 18.27 -6.40 46.10
N LEU A 15 17.90 -6.95 47.27
CA LEU A 15 17.00 -8.11 47.37
C LEU A 15 15.60 -7.78 46.83
N VAL A 16 15.07 -6.58 47.13
CA VAL A 16 13.80 -6.11 46.58
C VAL A 16 13.89 -5.95 45.05
N LEU A 17 14.99 -5.41 44.53
CA LEU A 17 15.19 -5.28 43.08
C LEU A 17 15.22 -6.66 42.39
N ILE A 18 15.99 -7.61 42.92
CA ILE A 18 16.09 -8.96 42.37
C ILE A 18 14.74 -9.68 42.46
N ALA A 19 14.04 -9.58 43.60
CA ALA A 19 12.71 -10.16 43.78
C ALA A 19 11.69 -9.54 42.80
N THR A 20 11.75 -8.22 42.59
CA THR A 20 10.88 -7.53 41.63
C THR A 20 11.16 -7.99 40.20
N ILE A 21 12.43 -8.12 39.81
CA ILE A 21 12.85 -8.66 38.51
C ILE A 21 12.36 -10.11 38.36
N ALA A 22 12.52 -10.94 39.39
CA ALA A 22 12.08 -12.34 39.37
C ALA A 22 10.55 -12.48 39.27
N ILE A 23 9.78 -11.64 39.97
CA ILE A 23 8.32 -11.59 39.88
C ILE A 23 7.88 -11.11 38.50
N LEU A 24 8.53 -10.07 37.97
CA LEU A 24 8.27 -9.57 36.61
C LEU A 24 8.50 -10.68 35.58
N ASP A 25 9.63 -11.38 35.67
CA ASP A 25 10.04 -12.41 34.69
C ASP A 25 9.25 -13.72 34.82
N ARG A 26 8.93 -14.17 36.04
CA ARG A 26 8.26 -15.46 36.26
C ARG A 26 6.75 -15.40 36.33
N ILE A 27 6.16 -14.26 36.69
CA ILE A 27 4.72 -14.15 36.94
C ILE A 27 4.07 -13.19 35.95
N LEU A 28 4.51 -11.92 35.91
CA LEU A 28 3.85 -10.90 35.10
C LEU A 28 4.08 -11.09 33.60
N ILE A 29 5.32 -11.34 33.17
CA ILE A 29 5.66 -11.53 31.75
C ILE A 29 4.99 -12.80 31.17
N PRO A 30 5.01 -13.98 31.83
CA PRO A 30 4.34 -15.17 31.32
C PRO A 30 2.82 -15.04 31.32
N SER A 31 2.23 -14.44 32.36
CA SER A 31 0.77 -14.23 32.44
C SER A 31 0.27 -13.23 31.41
N THR A 32 0.99 -12.12 31.21
CA THR A 32 0.66 -11.14 30.16
C THR A 32 0.84 -11.72 28.76
N ARG A 33 1.91 -12.51 28.52
CA ARG A 33 2.10 -13.26 27.26
C ARG A 33 0.97 -14.26 27.01
N TRP A 34 0.56 -15.03 28.01
CA TRP A 34 -0.56 -15.97 27.88
C TRP A 34 -1.88 -15.24 27.61
N PHE A 35 -2.16 -14.16 28.34
CA PHE A 35 -3.38 -13.36 28.16
C PHE A 35 -3.43 -12.70 26.76
N LEU A 36 -2.32 -12.12 26.31
CA LEU A 36 -2.18 -11.56 24.96
C LEU A 36 -2.30 -12.65 23.89
N ARG A 37 -1.65 -13.80 24.07
CA ARG A 37 -1.76 -14.94 23.13
C ARG A 37 -3.19 -15.46 23.05
N ARG A 38 -3.90 -15.56 24.17
CA ARG A 38 -5.32 -15.96 24.19
C ARG A 38 -6.21 -14.95 23.46
N ARG A 39 -5.93 -13.65 23.59
CA ARG A 39 -6.62 -12.59 22.82
C ARG A 39 -6.27 -12.62 21.33
N ILE A 40 -5.01 -12.85 20.99
CA ILE A 40 -4.54 -12.99 19.60
C ILE A 40 -5.22 -14.19 18.95
N ASN A 41 -5.17 -15.37 19.57
CA ASN A 41 -5.80 -16.58 19.05
C ASN A 41 -7.30 -16.39 18.87
N ARG A 42 -8.00 -15.83 19.86
CA ARG A 42 -9.45 -15.54 19.74
C ARG A 42 -9.76 -14.60 18.58
N VAL A 43 -8.92 -13.59 18.34
CA VAL A 43 -9.07 -12.66 17.20
C VAL A 43 -8.78 -13.39 15.89
N ILE A 44 -7.77 -14.26 15.84
CA ILE A 44 -7.49 -15.09 14.66
C ILE A 44 -8.69 -16.00 14.36
N ASP A 45 -9.24 -16.67 15.37
CA ASP A 45 -10.39 -17.58 15.21
C ASP A 45 -11.68 -16.82 14.80
N GLU A 46 -11.95 -15.66 15.42
CA GLU A 46 -13.09 -14.79 15.07
C GLU A 46 -13.00 -14.25 13.63
N ILE A 47 -11.78 -14.11 13.11
CA ILE A 47 -11.52 -13.53 11.80
C ILE A 47 -11.38 -14.60 10.72
N GLY A 48 -10.82 -15.76 11.04
CA GLY A 48 -10.81 -16.93 10.13
C GLY A 48 -12.21 -17.36 9.71
N THR A 49 -13.24 -17.08 10.53
CA THR A 49 -14.65 -17.31 10.18
C THR A 49 -15.28 -16.23 9.29
N ARG A 50 -14.60 -15.09 9.07
CA ARG A 50 -15.10 -13.94 8.29
C ARG A 50 -14.29 -13.62 7.03
N LEU A 51 -13.08 -14.13 6.90
CA LEU A 51 -12.22 -13.91 5.74
C LEU A 51 -12.35 -15.09 4.78
N ASP A 52 -12.47 -14.79 3.48
CA ASP A 52 -12.53 -15.80 2.42
C ASP A 52 -11.15 -16.44 2.18
N ILE A 53 -10.07 -15.87 2.72
CA ILE A 53 -8.69 -16.40 2.67
C ILE A 53 -8.13 -16.52 4.09
N GLU A 54 -7.84 -17.75 4.52
CA GLU A 54 -7.25 -18.06 5.83
C GLU A 54 -5.83 -17.47 5.97
N ILE A 55 -5.48 -17.09 7.21
CA ILE A 55 -4.13 -16.65 7.54
C ILE A 55 -3.17 -17.84 7.38
N ARG A 56 -2.16 -17.70 6.52
CA ARG A 56 -1.23 -18.79 6.25
C ARG A 56 -0.28 -19.02 7.44
N PRO A 57 0.11 -20.28 7.73
CA PRO A 57 1.06 -20.61 8.80
C PRO A 57 2.38 -19.83 8.72
N PHE A 58 2.82 -19.50 7.51
CA PHE A 58 4.00 -18.68 7.26
C PHE A 58 3.95 -17.32 7.98
N GLN A 59 2.78 -16.65 8.02
CA GLN A 59 2.61 -15.35 8.68
C GLN A 59 2.59 -15.46 10.21
N LEU A 60 2.22 -16.63 10.74
CA LEU A 60 2.18 -16.92 12.19
C LEU A 60 3.50 -17.47 12.71
N THR A 61 4.40 -17.86 11.81
CA THR A 61 5.72 -18.39 12.16
C THR A 61 6.52 -17.33 12.92
N LYS A 62 7.25 -17.76 13.95
CA LYS A 62 8.12 -16.86 14.72
C LYS A 62 9.08 -16.15 13.78
N ARG A 63 9.11 -14.82 13.82
CA ARG A 63 9.96 -13.99 12.97
C ARG A 63 11.44 -14.46 12.94
N GLN A 64 11.98 -14.87 14.07
CA GLN A 64 13.37 -15.36 14.13
C GLN A 64 13.57 -16.63 13.28
N VAL A 65 12.60 -17.54 13.26
CA VAL A 65 12.66 -18.75 12.43
C VAL A 65 12.65 -18.40 10.94
N LEU A 66 11.84 -17.41 10.53
CA LEU A 66 11.83 -16.94 9.15
C LEU A 66 13.16 -16.27 8.75
N ILE A 67 13.74 -15.49 9.66
CA ILE A 67 15.06 -14.87 9.47
C ILE A 67 16.14 -15.94 9.28
N ASP A 68 16.16 -16.95 10.15
CA ASP A 68 17.16 -18.03 10.08
C ASP A 68 16.96 -18.87 8.81
N ARG A 69 15.71 -19.25 8.49
CA ARG A 69 15.39 -19.97 7.24
C ARG A 69 15.87 -19.21 6.00
N LEU A 70 15.80 -17.88 6.02
CA LEU A 70 16.24 -17.03 4.92
C LEU A 70 17.77 -16.86 4.88
N ALA A 71 18.41 -16.62 6.03
CA ALA A 71 19.85 -16.37 6.10
C ALA A 71 20.71 -17.62 5.84
N TYR A 72 20.13 -18.82 6.01
CA TYR A 72 20.77 -20.10 5.74
C TYR A 72 20.15 -20.82 4.52
N ASP A 73 19.37 -20.13 3.71
CA ASP A 73 18.84 -20.68 2.46
C ASP A 73 19.99 -20.95 1.48
N PRO A 74 20.00 -22.08 0.74
CA PRO A 74 21.09 -22.43 -0.17
C PRO A 74 21.44 -21.33 -1.18
N SER A 75 20.45 -20.66 -1.77
CA SER A 75 20.68 -19.58 -2.74
C SER A 75 21.31 -18.35 -2.08
N VAL A 76 20.95 -18.07 -0.83
CA VAL A 76 21.54 -16.97 -0.06
C VAL A 76 22.96 -17.32 0.37
N LEU A 77 23.22 -18.55 0.81
CA LEU A 77 24.56 -19.01 1.16
C LEU A 77 25.52 -18.93 -0.02
N GLU A 78 25.07 -19.30 -1.22
CA GLU A 78 25.83 -19.15 -2.46
C GLU A 78 26.16 -17.67 -2.74
N ALA A 79 25.14 -16.79 -2.68
CA ALA A 79 25.35 -15.35 -2.85
C ALA A 79 26.28 -14.74 -1.79
N ILE A 80 26.31 -15.28 -0.56
CA ILE A 80 27.25 -14.88 0.49
C ILE A 80 28.67 -15.29 0.09
N LYS A 81 28.89 -16.48 -0.46
CA LYS A 81 30.23 -16.92 -0.93
C LYS A 81 30.74 -16.01 -2.04
N ASP A 82 29.90 -15.75 -3.03
CA ASP A 82 30.26 -14.91 -4.18
C ASP A 82 30.55 -13.48 -3.73
N PHE A 83 29.67 -12.91 -2.89
CA PHE A 83 29.87 -11.56 -2.36
C PHE A 83 31.14 -11.43 -1.50
N ALA A 84 31.45 -12.45 -0.69
CA ALA A 84 32.67 -12.50 0.13
C ALA A 84 33.92 -12.53 -0.75
N LYS A 85 33.91 -13.33 -1.80
CA LYS A 85 35.01 -13.42 -2.77
C LYS A 85 35.20 -12.11 -3.55
N ASP A 86 34.11 -11.54 -4.07
CA ASP A 86 34.15 -10.34 -4.91
C ASP A 86 34.60 -9.09 -4.15
N HIS A 87 34.37 -9.04 -2.84
CA HIS A 87 34.68 -7.88 -1.99
C HIS A 87 35.84 -8.13 -1.02
N ASP A 88 36.53 -9.27 -1.14
CA ASP A 88 37.62 -9.70 -0.25
C ASP A 88 37.25 -9.56 1.24
N MET A 89 36.09 -10.11 1.62
CA MET A 89 35.55 -10.03 2.97
C MET A 89 35.51 -11.40 3.63
N PRO A 90 35.82 -11.51 4.94
CA PRO A 90 35.57 -12.73 5.70
C PRO A 90 34.10 -13.15 5.64
N MET A 91 33.87 -14.45 5.42
CA MET A 91 32.53 -15.03 5.24
C MET A 91 31.58 -14.68 6.40
N GLU A 92 32.09 -14.69 7.63
CA GLU A 92 31.32 -14.37 8.84
C GLU A 92 30.76 -12.94 8.82
N ILE A 93 31.51 -11.98 8.26
CA ILE A 93 31.04 -10.59 8.14
C ILE A 93 29.91 -10.51 7.12
N VAL A 94 30.03 -11.23 6.00
CA VAL A 94 29.00 -11.25 4.95
C VAL A 94 27.74 -12.00 5.43
N GLN A 95 27.89 -13.08 6.20
CA GLN A 95 26.79 -13.76 6.88
C GLN A 95 26.03 -12.81 7.82
N ASN A 96 26.75 -12.02 8.62
CA ASN A 96 26.14 -11.00 9.49
C ASN A 96 25.42 -9.90 8.69
N LYS A 97 25.94 -9.51 7.52
CA LYS A 97 25.24 -8.60 6.59
C LYS A 97 23.95 -9.22 6.07
N ALA A 98 23.99 -10.47 5.60
CA ALA A 98 22.80 -11.19 5.13
C ALA A 98 21.73 -11.31 6.23
N MET A 99 22.14 -11.63 7.46
CA MET A 99 21.28 -11.66 8.64
C MET A 99 20.64 -10.29 8.93
N THR A 100 21.39 -9.21 8.73
CA THR A 100 20.87 -7.84 8.87
C THR A 100 19.84 -7.52 7.78
N TYR A 101 20.09 -7.91 6.53
CA TYR A 101 19.13 -7.78 5.44
C TYR A 101 17.87 -8.62 5.68
N ALA A 102 18.01 -9.86 6.15
CA ALA A 102 16.89 -10.71 6.52
C ALA A 102 16.04 -10.08 7.64
N ARG A 103 16.66 -9.54 8.69
CA ARG A 103 15.94 -8.77 9.73
C ARG A 103 15.24 -7.53 9.17
N GLU A 104 15.83 -6.87 8.18
CA GLU A 104 15.20 -5.69 7.58
C GLU A 104 13.92 -6.05 6.81
N ILE A 105 13.98 -7.15 6.05
CA ILE A 105 12.95 -7.63 5.12
C ILE A 105 11.83 -8.36 5.85
N VAL A 106 12.16 -9.33 6.72
CA VAL A 106 11.15 -10.19 7.36
C VAL A 106 10.27 -9.36 8.32
N PRO A 107 8.94 -9.30 8.08
CA PRO A 107 8.01 -8.53 8.90
C PRO A 107 7.82 -9.17 10.27
N SER A 108 7.29 -8.39 11.20
CA SER A 108 6.94 -8.85 12.55
C SER A 108 5.42 -8.86 12.72
N PHE A 109 4.73 -9.63 11.88
CA PHE A 109 3.27 -9.64 11.82
C PHE A 109 2.65 -9.92 13.20
N ASN A 110 1.67 -9.10 13.56
CA ASN A 110 0.90 -9.27 14.79
C ASN A 110 -0.59 -9.19 14.45
N ALA A 111 -1.26 -10.34 14.41
CA ALA A 111 -2.67 -10.43 14.02
C ALA A 111 -3.57 -9.52 14.87
N TYR A 112 -3.37 -9.46 16.18
CA TYR A 112 -4.18 -8.60 17.04
C TYR A 112 -4.02 -7.12 16.69
N LEU A 113 -2.77 -6.66 16.50
CA LEU A 113 -2.53 -5.27 16.11
C LEU A 113 -3.12 -5.00 14.73
N TYR A 114 -2.93 -5.92 13.78
CA TYR A 114 -3.43 -5.79 12.41
C TYR A 114 -4.94 -5.60 12.36
N PHE A 115 -5.69 -6.54 12.92
CA PHE A 115 -7.13 -6.57 12.76
C PHE A 115 -7.91 -5.71 13.73
N ARG A 116 -7.42 -5.51 14.96
CA ARG A 116 -8.21 -4.83 15.99
C ARG A 116 -7.90 -3.35 16.06
N ILE A 117 -6.63 -3.00 15.97
CA ILE A 117 -6.17 -1.61 16.09
C ILE A 117 -5.95 -1.02 14.70
N GLY A 118 -5.15 -1.67 13.86
CA GLY A 118 -4.78 -1.22 12.53
C GLY A 118 -6.01 -0.99 11.65
N TYR A 119 -6.87 -1.99 11.50
CA TYR A 119 -8.13 -1.86 10.76
C TYR A 119 -9.03 -0.76 11.31
N TRP A 120 -9.24 -0.69 12.63
CA TRP A 120 -10.10 0.33 13.23
C TRP A 120 -9.57 1.74 12.97
N VAL A 121 -8.27 1.97 13.18
CA VAL A 121 -7.60 3.25 12.88
C VAL A 121 -7.71 3.57 11.40
N ALA A 122 -7.38 2.62 10.52
CA ALA A 122 -7.43 2.80 9.07
C ALA A 122 -8.84 3.17 8.59
N LYS A 123 -9.86 2.44 9.04
CA LYS A 123 -11.28 2.69 8.76
C LYS A 123 -11.71 4.06 9.24
N LYS A 124 -11.34 4.45 10.46
CA LYS A 124 -11.70 5.74 11.05
C LYS A 124 -11.06 6.89 10.28
N ILE A 125 -9.76 6.81 9.99
CA ILE A 125 -9.04 7.84 9.23
C ILE A 125 -9.60 7.93 7.80
N ALA A 126 -9.77 6.80 7.11
CA ALA A 126 -10.28 6.78 5.74
C ALA A 126 -11.68 7.40 5.63
N ARG A 127 -12.62 7.04 6.51
CA ARG A 127 -13.99 7.61 6.52
C ARG A 127 -14.08 9.04 7.06
N MET A 128 -13.10 9.45 7.88
CA MET A 128 -12.99 10.84 8.35
C MET A 128 -12.50 11.77 7.24
N LEU A 129 -11.51 11.33 6.47
CA LEU A 129 -10.92 12.11 5.38
C LEU A 129 -11.77 12.06 4.11
N TYR A 130 -12.33 10.90 3.74
CA TYR A 130 -12.98 10.69 2.45
C TYR A 130 -14.35 10.02 2.57
N ARG A 131 -15.18 10.22 1.54
CA ARG A 131 -16.34 9.37 1.25
C ARG A 131 -15.80 8.12 0.53
N VAL A 132 -15.43 7.09 1.30
CA VAL A 132 -14.84 5.86 0.76
C VAL A 132 -15.89 5.01 0.05
N ARG A 133 -15.60 4.59 -1.18
CA ARG A 133 -16.47 3.76 -2.02
C ARG A 133 -15.67 2.62 -2.64
N VAL A 134 -16.32 1.47 -2.74
CA VAL A 134 -15.72 0.24 -3.26
C VAL A 134 -16.59 -0.24 -4.40
N GLY A 135 -16.01 -0.30 -5.60
CA GLY A 135 -16.65 -0.88 -6.77
C GLY A 135 -16.08 -2.26 -7.06
N LEU A 136 -16.95 -3.20 -7.41
CA LEU A 136 -16.55 -4.48 -7.97
C LEU A 136 -16.99 -4.43 -9.42
N VAL A 137 -16.04 -4.35 -10.36
CA VAL A 137 -16.40 -4.21 -11.79
C VAL A 137 -17.10 -5.48 -12.30
N LYS A 138 -16.84 -6.66 -11.68
CA LYS A 138 -17.49 -7.94 -11.99
C LYS A 138 -17.52 -8.87 -10.76
N GLU A 139 -18.64 -8.91 -10.03
CA GLU A 139 -18.78 -9.67 -8.77
C GLU A 139 -18.64 -11.21 -8.92
N HIS A 140 -18.83 -11.74 -10.14
CA HIS A 140 -18.98 -13.18 -10.39
C HIS A 140 -17.66 -13.97 -10.57
N HIS A 141 -16.50 -13.29 -10.72
CA HIS A 141 -15.22 -13.97 -11.01
C HIS A 141 -14.33 -14.22 -9.78
N TYR A 142 -14.66 -13.66 -8.60
CA TYR A 142 -13.83 -13.83 -7.41
C TYR A 142 -14.13 -15.12 -6.65
N ALA A 143 -15.38 -15.58 -6.67
CA ALA A 143 -15.80 -16.83 -6.04
C ALA A 143 -15.23 -18.08 -6.73
N THR A 144 -14.72 -17.95 -7.95
CA THR A 144 -14.10 -19.05 -8.71
C THR A 144 -12.59 -19.17 -8.48
N ILE A 145 -11.99 -18.28 -7.68
CA ILE A 145 -10.57 -18.38 -7.34
C ILE A 145 -10.39 -19.56 -6.39
N ASP A 146 -9.49 -20.48 -6.73
CA ASP A 146 -9.13 -21.61 -5.86
C ASP A 146 -8.58 -21.07 -4.52
N PRO A 147 -9.16 -21.44 -3.37
CA PRO A 147 -8.70 -21.03 -2.04
C PRO A 147 -7.22 -21.35 -1.75
N ASP A 148 -6.60 -22.32 -2.42
CA ASP A 148 -5.18 -22.62 -2.24
C ASP A 148 -4.24 -21.70 -3.06
N SER A 149 -4.80 -20.87 -3.94
CA SER A 149 -4.04 -19.90 -4.74
C SER A 149 -3.38 -18.82 -3.88
N THR A 150 -2.24 -18.33 -4.36
CA THR A 150 -1.59 -17.12 -3.83
C THR A 150 -2.18 -15.89 -4.50
N VAL A 151 -3.02 -15.16 -3.75
CA VAL A 151 -3.63 -13.91 -4.24
C VAL A 151 -2.65 -12.74 -4.10
N VAL A 152 -2.41 -12.03 -5.20
CA VAL A 152 -1.55 -10.84 -5.24
C VAL A 152 -2.33 -9.65 -5.80
N PHE A 153 -2.65 -8.67 -4.95
CA PHE A 153 -3.26 -7.43 -5.42
C PHE A 153 -2.21 -6.56 -6.13
N VAL A 154 -2.49 -6.18 -7.37
CA VAL A 154 -1.63 -5.31 -8.17
C VAL A 154 -2.34 -4.00 -8.46
N MET A 155 -1.70 -2.89 -8.16
CA MET A 155 -2.39 -1.60 -8.13
C MET A 155 -1.52 -0.42 -8.53
N ASN A 156 -2.20 0.67 -8.92
CA ASN A 156 -1.58 1.98 -9.08
C ASN A 156 -1.31 2.63 -7.72
N HIS A 157 -0.44 3.65 -7.67
CA HIS A 157 -0.03 4.29 -6.42
C HIS A 157 -0.16 5.82 -6.50
N ARG A 158 -1.23 6.37 -5.95
CA ARG A 158 -1.52 7.82 -5.95
C ARG A 158 -1.06 8.53 -4.70
N SER A 159 -1.27 7.91 -3.54
CA SER A 159 -1.09 8.54 -2.23
C SER A 159 -0.50 7.55 -1.23
N ASN A 160 0.19 8.04 -0.19
CA ASN A 160 0.51 7.16 0.94
C ASN A 160 -0.76 6.74 1.70
N MET A 161 -1.90 7.39 1.45
CA MET A 161 -3.22 6.95 1.87
C MET A 161 -3.60 5.59 1.27
N ASP A 162 -3.00 5.17 0.14
CA ASP A 162 -3.28 3.88 -0.49
C ASP A 162 -3.00 2.72 0.46
N TYR A 163 -1.93 2.78 1.26
CA TYR A 163 -1.63 1.76 2.27
C TYR A 163 -2.74 1.65 3.32
N VAL A 164 -3.32 2.78 3.74
CA VAL A 164 -4.40 2.83 4.71
C VAL A 164 -5.69 2.31 4.10
N LEU A 165 -5.98 2.72 2.86
CA LEU A 165 -7.18 2.34 2.13
C LEU A 165 -7.19 0.85 1.81
N VAL A 166 -6.07 0.32 1.30
CA VAL A 166 -5.89 -1.10 1.00
C VAL A 166 -5.93 -1.94 2.27
N ALA A 167 -5.29 -1.51 3.37
CA ALA A 167 -5.40 -2.22 4.64
C ALA A 167 -6.84 -2.22 5.19
N PHE A 168 -7.58 -1.11 5.04
CA PHE A 168 -9.00 -1.03 5.40
C PHE A 168 -9.85 -1.99 4.56
N LEU A 169 -9.64 -2.03 3.24
CA LEU A 169 -10.44 -2.85 2.32
C LEU A 169 -10.11 -4.32 2.42
N ALA A 170 -8.83 -4.65 2.54
CA ALA A 170 -8.41 -6.03 2.64
C ALA A 170 -8.79 -6.62 3.99
N ALA A 171 -8.71 -5.89 5.10
CA ALA A 171 -9.13 -6.43 6.39
C ALA A 171 -10.63 -6.81 6.45
N GLU A 172 -11.46 -6.42 5.47
CA GLU A 172 -12.84 -6.91 5.31
C GLU A 172 -12.93 -8.24 4.54
N ARG A 173 -11.85 -8.74 3.93
CA ARG A 173 -11.81 -9.95 3.08
C ARG A 173 -10.58 -10.87 3.26
N THR A 174 -9.36 -10.36 3.47
CA THR A 174 -8.08 -11.11 3.59
C THR A 174 -6.99 -10.39 4.44
N THR A 175 -5.91 -11.07 4.84
CA THR A 175 -4.67 -10.40 5.36
C THR A 175 -3.69 -10.08 4.24
N LEU A 176 -3.11 -8.88 4.21
CA LEU A 176 -2.11 -8.50 3.20
C LEU A 176 -0.68 -8.38 3.75
N SER A 177 0.29 -8.90 3.01
CA SER A 177 1.69 -8.48 3.09
C SER A 177 2.02 -7.54 1.92
N TYR A 178 2.48 -6.32 2.21
CA TYR A 178 2.74 -5.32 1.18
C TYR A 178 4.18 -4.79 1.22
N ALA A 179 4.71 -4.42 0.06
CA ALA A 179 6.04 -3.81 -0.04
C ALA A 179 5.96 -2.30 0.24
N VAL A 180 6.78 -1.81 1.18
CA VAL A 180 6.84 -0.38 1.56
C VAL A 180 8.22 0.19 1.26
N GLY A 181 8.24 1.40 0.71
CA GLY A 181 9.48 2.14 0.45
C GLY A 181 10.16 2.65 1.72
N GLU A 182 11.42 3.08 1.60
CA GLU A 182 12.25 3.46 2.74
C GLU A 182 11.79 4.72 3.49
N TRP A 183 10.95 5.56 2.88
CA TRP A 183 10.43 6.78 3.49
C TRP A 183 9.67 6.52 4.81
N ALA A 184 9.09 5.33 4.97
CA ALA A 184 8.31 4.97 6.15
C ALA A 184 9.15 4.31 7.26
N LYS A 185 10.49 4.27 7.13
CA LYS A 185 11.43 3.81 8.18
C LYS A 185 11.64 4.89 9.25
N ILE A 186 10.54 5.42 9.81
CA ILE A 186 10.56 6.44 10.88
C ILE A 186 9.81 5.88 12.09
N TRP A 187 10.37 6.05 13.29
CA TRP A 187 9.68 5.66 14.53
C TRP A 187 8.55 6.67 14.85
N PRO A 188 7.33 6.23 15.24
CA PRO A 188 6.88 4.86 15.49
C PRO A 188 6.23 4.16 14.26
N LEU A 189 6.07 4.87 13.13
CA LEU A 189 5.39 4.39 11.92
C LEU A 189 5.96 3.07 11.39
N GLN A 190 7.28 2.90 11.42
CA GLN A 190 7.95 1.67 10.99
C GLN A 190 7.50 0.43 11.76
N MET A 191 7.29 0.55 13.08
CA MET A 191 6.87 -0.57 13.92
C MET A 191 5.44 -0.98 13.59
N LEU A 192 4.56 0.01 13.40
CA LEU A 192 3.18 -0.24 12.99
C LEU A 192 3.15 -0.96 11.63
N ILE A 193 3.87 -0.44 10.62
CA ILE A 193 3.91 -1.02 9.27
C ILE A 193 4.42 -2.48 9.28
N ARG A 194 5.50 -2.78 10.03
CA ARG A 194 6.00 -4.17 10.15
C ARG A 194 5.00 -5.08 10.84
N ALA A 195 4.34 -4.58 11.88
CA ALA A 195 3.33 -5.32 12.59
C ALA A 195 2.06 -5.54 11.75
N MET A 196 1.82 -4.68 10.77
CA MET A 196 0.78 -4.87 9.76
C MET A 196 1.15 -5.90 8.66
N GLY A 197 2.34 -6.51 8.72
CA GLY A 197 2.76 -7.53 7.75
C GLY A 197 3.51 -6.98 6.53
N ALA A 198 3.84 -5.68 6.51
CA ALA A 198 4.58 -5.07 5.42
C ALA A 198 6.09 -5.26 5.53
N PHE A 199 6.75 -5.48 4.39
CA PHE A 199 8.20 -5.58 4.30
C PHE A 199 8.80 -4.34 3.60
N PHE A 200 9.99 -3.93 4.05
CA PHE A 200 10.67 -2.76 3.51
C PHE A 200 11.58 -3.13 2.34
N VAL A 201 11.45 -2.42 1.23
CA VAL A 201 12.29 -2.60 0.03
C VAL A 201 13.20 -1.39 -0.16
N ARG A 202 14.52 -1.64 -0.22
CA ARG A 202 15.50 -0.64 -0.62
C ARG A 202 15.43 -0.42 -2.12
N ARG A 203 15.12 0.81 -2.55
CA ARG A 203 15.11 1.14 -3.98
C ARG A 203 16.55 1.35 -4.44
N ASN A 204 16.88 0.84 -5.63
CA ASN A 204 18.21 1.02 -6.25
C ASN A 204 19.39 0.66 -5.34
N SER A 205 19.26 -0.37 -4.50
CA SER A 205 20.31 -0.74 -3.54
C SER A 205 21.67 -1.02 -4.18
N GLY A 206 21.71 -1.41 -5.45
CA GLY A 206 22.92 -1.84 -6.18
C GLY A 206 23.54 -3.14 -5.67
N ASN A 207 23.21 -3.53 -4.44
CA ASN A 207 23.82 -4.63 -3.71
C ASN A 207 23.19 -5.99 -4.11
N PRO A 208 23.97 -6.91 -4.71
CA PRO A 208 23.48 -8.19 -5.18
C PRO A 208 23.06 -9.13 -4.03
N LEU A 209 23.79 -9.11 -2.91
CA LEU A 209 23.43 -9.90 -1.72
C LEU A 209 22.07 -9.49 -1.15
N TYR A 210 21.81 -8.20 -0.98
CA TYR A 210 20.49 -7.70 -0.54
C TYR A 210 19.38 -8.15 -1.49
N ARG A 211 19.61 -8.08 -2.81
CA ARG A 211 18.61 -8.50 -3.81
C ARG A 211 18.32 -10.00 -3.72
N CYS A 212 19.34 -10.83 -3.53
CA CYS A 212 19.17 -12.28 -3.34
C CYS A 212 18.33 -12.59 -2.08
N VAL A 213 18.63 -11.94 -0.95
CA VAL A 213 17.85 -12.13 0.29
C VAL A 213 16.39 -11.68 0.11
N LEU A 214 16.16 -10.54 -0.56
CA LEU A 214 14.81 -10.06 -0.85
C LEU A 214 14.04 -10.99 -1.79
N GLU A 215 14.67 -11.41 -2.88
CA GLU A 215 14.11 -12.36 -3.84
C GLU A 215 13.69 -13.65 -3.15
N ARG A 216 14.56 -14.22 -2.32
CA ARG A 216 14.27 -15.47 -1.62
C ARG A 216 13.12 -15.33 -0.64
N TYR A 217 13.02 -14.22 0.09
CA TYR A 217 11.88 -13.96 0.95
C TYR A 217 10.55 -13.88 0.18
N ILE A 218 10.53 -13.15 -0.95
CA ILE A 218 9.32 -13.01 -1.78
C ILE A 218 8.91 -14.37 -2.35
N HIS A 219 9.87 -15.16 -2.81
CA HIS A 219 9.60 -16.51 -3.27
C HIS A 219 8.98 -17.36 -2.16
N MET A 220 9.57 -17.39 -0.95
CA MET A 220 9.03 -18.13 0.18
C MET A 220 7.60 -17.67 0.54
N ALA A 221 7.35 -16.36 0.62
CA ALA A 221 6.03 -15.83 0.92
C ALA A 221 4.99 -16.22 -0.15
N THR A 222 5.38 -16.15 -1.43
CA THR A 222 4.51 -16.47 -2.56
C THR A 222 4.19 -17.96 -2.62
N PHE A 223 5.21 -18.80 -2.42
CA PHE A 223 5.07 -20.26 -2.43
C PHE A 223 4.22 -20.76 -1.26
N GLU A 224 4.28 -20.10 -0.10
CA GLU A 224 3.53 -20.45 1.11
C GLU A 224 2.11 -19.83 1.14
N GLY A 225 1.64 -19.26 0.02
CA GLY A 225 0.26 -18.79 -0.13
C GLY A 225 -0.02 -17.44 0.52
N VAL A 226 1.00 -16.67 0.93
CA VAL A 226 0.80 -15.39 1.63
C VAL A 226 0.15 -14.40 0.66
N CYS A 227 -1.01 -13.88 1.04
CA CYS A 227 -1.67 -12.86 0.23
C CYS A 227 -0.85 -11.56 0.26
N GLN A 228 -0.56 -11.04 -0.93
CA GLN A 228 0.38 -9.93 -1.12
C GLN A 228 -0.28 -8.74 -1.81
N ALA A 229 0.29 -7.54 -1.62
CA ALA A 229 -0.10 -6.36 -2.39
C ALA A 229 1.13 -5.62 -2.92
N VAL A 230 1.09 -5.28 -4.21
CA VAL A 230 2.19 -4.70 -4.97
C VAL A 230 1.72 -3.47 -5.73
N PHE A 231 2.41 -2.35 -5.49
CA PHE A 231 2.28 -1.15 -6.32
C PHE A 231 3.16 -1.30 -7.56
N LEU A 232 2.55 -1.59 -8.71
CA LEU A 232 3.28 -1.87 -9.95
C LEU A 232 4.11 -0.67 -10.43
N GLU A 233 3.67 0.56 -10.17
CA GLU A 233 4.43 1.79 -10.48
C GLU A 233 5.78 1.85 -9.71
N GLY A 234 5.89 1.16 -8.58
CA GLY A 234 7.05 1.19 -7.69
C GLY A 234 7.28 2.53 -6.97
N GLY A 235 6.43 3.53 -7.19
CA GLY A 235 6.45 4.85 -6.56
C GLY A 235 5.15 5.61 -6.79
N LEU A 236 4.97 6.73 -6.08
CA LEU A 236 3.77 7.58 -6.23
C LEU A 236 3.72 8.22 -7.63
N SER A 237 2.53 8.26 -8.25
CA SER A 237 2.26 9.02 -9.46
C SER A 237 2.53 10.51 -9.25
N ARG A 238 3.60 11.02 -9.86
CA ARG A 238 4.13 12.36 -9.55
C ARG A 238 3.30 13.49 -10.17
N ASP A 239 2.81 13.28 -11.38
CA ASP A 239 2.01 14.21 -12.18
C ASP A 239 0.58 13.71 -12.40
N GLY A 240 0.16 12.68 -11.65
CA GLY A 240 -1.16 12.07 -11.80
C GLY A 240 -1.31 11.13 -13.01
N SER A 241 -0.27 10.93 -13.83
CA SER A 241 -0.27 9.88 -14.85
C SER A 241 0.12 8.51 -14.26
N LEU A 242 -0.29 7.42 -14.92
CA LEU A 242 0.22 6.09 -14.59
C LEU A 242 1.68 5.96 -15.03
N GLN A 243 2.52 5.40 -14.17
CA GLN A 243 3.92 5.13 -14.49
C GLN A 243 4.13 3.75 -15.11
N ASN A 244 5.26 3.61 -15.81
CA ASN A 244 5.71 2.31 -16.31
C ASN A 244 5.91 1.31 -15.15
N PRO A 245 5.52 0.03 -15.33
CA PRO A 245 5.62 -0.96 -14.27
C PRO A 245 7.06 -1.27 -13.90
N LYS A 246 7.29 -1.55 -12.61
CA LYS A 246 8.53 -2.11 -12.08
C LYS A 246 8.44 -3.62 -12.02
N LEU A 247 9.26 -4.28 -12.83
CA LEU A 247 9.20 -5.72 -13.05
C LEU A 247 9.73 -6.55 -11.88
N GLY A 248 10.59 -5.98 -11.02
CA GLY A 248 11.42 -6.76 -10.10
C GLY A 248 10.65 -7.65 -9.12
N LEU A 249 9.58 -7.14 -8.48
CA LEU A 249 8.79 -7.94 -7.52
C LEU A 249 8.04 -9.09 -8.23
N VAL A 250 7.48 -8.81 -9.41
CA VAL A 250 6.76 -9.81 -10.21
C VAL A 250 7.74 -10.86 -10.76
N ASP A 251 8.93 -10.45 -11.22
CA ASP A 251 10.00 -11.40 -11.62
C ASP A 251 10.40 -12.31 -10.46
N TYR A 252 10.53 -11.80 -9.23
CA TYR A 252 10.85 -12.63 -8.06
C TYR A 252 9.76 -13.65 -7.73
N MET A 253 8.49 -13.33 -7.98
CA MET A 253 7.38 -14.27 -7.81
C MET A 253 7.38 -15.37 -8.88
N LEU A 254 7.74 -15.03 -10.11
CA LEU A 254 7.59 -15.93 -11.27
C LEU A 254 8.84 -16.74 -11.60
N ARG A 255 10.04 -16.28 -11.21
CA ARG A 255 11.31 -16.86 -11.64
C ARG A 255 11.46 -18.36 -11.35
N GLN A 256 10.91 -18.84 -10.25
CA GLN A 256 10.97 -20.26 -9.85
C GLN A 256 9.61 -20.95 -9.94
N PHE A 257 8.60 -20.26 -10.47
CA PHE A 257 7.23 -20.75 -10.55
C PHE A 257 7.10 -21.89 -11.57
N ASP A 258 6.56 -23.01 -11.12
CA ASP A 258 6.25 -24.18 -11.93
C ASP A 258 4.73 -24.36 -12.07
N PRO A 259 4.14 -24.08 -13.25
CA PRO A 259 2.69 -24.17 -13.45
C PRO A 259 2.10 -25.57 -13.17
N SER A 260 2.92 -26.63 -13.24
CA SER A 260 2.48 -28.01 -13.08
C SER A 260 2.46 -28.48 -11.62
N MET A 261 3.36 -27.95 -10.78
CA MET A 261 3.56 -28.41 -9.41
C MET A 261 3.13 -27.38 -8.36
N ASP A 262 3.31 -26.09 -8.64
CA ASP A 262 3.09 -25.05 -7.64
C ASP A 262 1.62 -24.67 -7.56
N ARG A 263 1.19 -24.12 -6.42
CA ARG A 263 -0.11 -23.44 -6.30
C ARG A 263 -0.20 -22.28 -7.29
N ASP A 264 -1.39 -21.95 -7.79
CA ASP A 264 -1.53 -20.83 -8.73
C ASP A 264 -1.22 -19.48 -8.05
N ILE A 265 -0.71 -18.54 -8.83
CA ILE A 265 -0.58 -17.13 -8.43
C ILE A 265 -1.67 -16.36 -9.17
N VAL A 266 -2.55 -15.71 -8.43
CA VAL A 266 -3.68 -14.96 -9.00
C VAL A 266 -3.48 -13.48 -8.74
N PHE A 267 -3.21 -12.73 -9.81
CA PHE A 267 -3.11 -11.28 -9.75
C PHE A 267 -4.51 -10.66 -9.79
N ILE A 268 -4.83 -9.82 -8.80
CA ILE A 268 -6.08 -9.05 -8.78
C ILE A 268 -5.77 -7.58 -9.06
N PRO A 269 -6.14 -7.04 -10.24
CA PRO A 269 -5.98 -5.63 -10.55
C PRO A 269 -6.84 -4.76 -9.64
N VAL A 270 -6.26 -3.69 -9.10
CA VAL A 270 -6.96 -2.72 -8.25
C VAL A 270 -6.67 -1.31 -8.73
N GLY A 271 -7.73 -0.59 -9.11
CA GLY A 271 -7.67 0.81 -9.52
C GLY A 271 -8.09 1.71 -8.36
N ILE A 272 -7.21 2.64 -7.98
CA ILE A 272 -7.41 3.58 -6.88
C ILE A 272 -7.40 5.01 -7.42
N ASN A 273 -8.39 5.81 -7.03
CA ASN A 273 -8.43 7.24 -7.35
C ASN A 273 -8.98 8.08 -6.20
N TYR A 274 -8.63 9.37 -6.17
CA TYR A 274 -9.06 10.33 -5.15
C TYR A 274 -9.50 11.66 -5.79
N ASP A 275 -10.55 12.26 -5.24
CA ASP A 275 -10.89 13.66 -5.53
C ASP A 275 -9.82 14.62 -5.02
N ARG A 276 -9.14 14.24 -3.94
CA ARG A 276 -8.00 14.98 -3.44
C ARG A 276 -6.92 14.05 -2.93
N THR A 277 -5.76 14.09 -3.56
CA THR A 277 -4.55 13.43 -3.05
C THR A 277 -3.86 14.34 -2.03
N ILE A 278 -3.46 13.79 -0.87
CA ILE A 278 -2.86 14.57 0.23
C ILE A 278 -1.52 15.18 -0.21
N GLU A 279 -0.76 14.45 -1.03
CA GLU A 279 0.60 14.78 -1.44
C GLU A 279 0.70 15.57 -2.75
N ASP A 280 -0.41 15.82 -3.45
CA ASP A 280 -0.42 16.34 -4.83
C ASP A 280 0.51 17.55 -5.07
N ARG A 281 0.41 18.60 -4.25
CA ARG A 281 1.23 19.81 -4.37
C ARG A 281 2.71 19.55 -4.08
N SER A 282 3.01 18.64 -3.15
CA SER A 282 4.38 18.23 -2.85
C SER A 282 4.98 17.41 -3.99
N LEU A 283 4.18 16.53 -4.60
CA LEU A 283 4.57 15.71 -5.76
C LEU A 283 4.86 16.58 -6.98
N LEU A 284 3.95 17.50 -7.31
CA LEU A 284 4.12 18.47 -8.40
C LEU A 284 5.32 19.39 -8.17
N ARG A 285 5.52 19.87 -6.94
CA ARG A 285 6.70 20.67 -6.59
C ARG A 285 8.00 19.89 -6.85
N ALA A 286 8.03 18.60 -6.54
CA ALA A 286 9.22 17.76 -6.74
C ALA A 286 9.55 17.51 -8.22
N LEU A 287 8.65 17.81 -9.16
CA LEU A 287 8.91 17.77 -10.61
C LEU A 287 9.66 19.02 -11.11
N LYS A 288 9.63 20.14 -10.36
CA LYS A 288 10.30 21.37 -10.77
C LYS A 288 11.83 21.21 -10.66
N PRO A 289 12.61 21.49 -11.73
CA PRO A 289 14.07 21.44 -11.70
C PRO A 289 14.64 22.36 -10.61
N GLY A 290 15.74 21.96 -9.97
CA GLY A 290 16.42 22.78 -8.95
C GLY A 290 15.71 22.87 -7.58
N THR A 291 14.61 22.12 -7.38
CA THR A 291 13.89 22.14 -6.10
C THR A 291 14.71 21.47 -4.99
N VAL A 292 15.14 22.25 -4.01
CA VAL A 292 15.79 21.73 -2.79
C VAL A 292 14.77 20.98 -1.92
N LYS A 293 15.14 19.79 -1.43
CA LYS A 293 14.34 19.03 -0.47
C LYS A 293 14.11 19.88 0.79
N ARG A 294 12.86 19.95 1.25
CA ARG A 294 12.53 20.68 2.48
C ARG A 294 13.17 20.00 3.69
N SER A 295 13.64 20.80 4.64
CA SER A 295 14.14 20.33 5.94
C SER A 295 13.08 19.50 6.66
N TRP A 296 13.51 18.45 7.37
CA TRP A 296 12.63 17.60 8.18
C TRP A 296 11.81 18.43 9.19
N TRP A 297 12.42 19.46 9.79
CA TRP A 297 11.72 20.35 10.72
C TRP A 297 10.60 21.16 10.05
N PHE A 298 10.83 21.61 8.80
CA PHE A 298 9.79 22.28 8.01
C PHE A 298 8.61 21.34 7.75
N VAL A 299 8.88 20.09 7.37
CA VAL A 299 7.84 19.07 7.13
C VAL A 299 7.04 18.79 8.40
N CYS A 300 7.71 18.59 9.53
CA CYS A 300 7.04 18.36 10.83
C CYS A 300 6.17 19.54 11.24
N ARG A 301 6.68 20.78 11.12
CA ARG A 301 5.93 21.99 11.47
C ARG A 301 4.69 22.16 10.57
N THR A 302 4.85 22.07 9.26
CA THR A 302 3.72 22.23 8.32
C THR A 302 2.67 21.15 8.52
N THR A 303 3.08 19.91 8.75
CA THR A 303 2.17 18.79 9.05
C THR A 303 1.44 19.02 10.37
N GLY A 304 2.14 19.45 11.42
CA GLY A 304 1.55 19.78 12.72
C GLY A 304 0.53 20.92 12.63
N THR A 305 0.86 22.01 11.93
CA THR A 305 -0.08 23.12 11.70
C THR A 305 -1.31 22.66 10.91
N PHE A 306 -1.12 21.81 9.90
CA PHE A 306 -2.22 21.25 9.12
C PHE A 306 -3.15 20.37 9.96
N ILE A 307 -2.59 19.50 10.81
CA ILE A 307 -3.36 18.65 11.73
C ILE A 307 -4.12 19.53 12.73
N LEU A 308 -3.45 20.51 13.36
CA LEU A 308 -4.09 21.40 14.33
C LEU A 308 -5.24 22.18 13.69
N ARG A 309 -5.03 22.75 12.50
CA ARG A 309 -6.08 23.46 11.75
C ARG A 309 -7.24 22.54 11.40
N SER A 310 -6.94 21.30 11.02
CA SER A 310 -7.96 20.28 10.74
C SER A 310 -8.80 19.97 11.98
N LEU A 311 -8.14 19.79 13.15
CA LEU A 311 -8.81 19.57 14.42
C LEU A 311 -9.68 20.77 14.84
N VAL A 312 -9.18 22.00 14.67
CA VAL A 312 -9.97 23.22 14.92
C VAL A 312 -11.20 23.27 14.03
N LEU A 313 -11.07 22.97 12.73
CA LEU A 313 -12.22 22.90 11.83
C LEU A 313 -13.21 21.81 12.23
N MET A 314 -12.73 20.67 12.75
CA MET A 314 -13.60 19.61 13.27
C MET A 314 -14.36 20.05 14.52
N ILE A 315 -13.69 20.67 15.48
CA ILE A 315 -14.32 21.21 16.71
C ILE A 315 -15.37 22.26 16.35
N LEU A 316 -15.07 23.12 15.37
CA LEU A 316 -16.00 24.14 14.87
C LEU A 316 -17.09 23.58 13.93
N SER A 317 -17.16 22.26 13.71
CA SER A 317 -18.10 21.62 12.77
C SER A 317 -18.03 22.16 11.32
N ARG A 318 -16.89 22.74 10.94
CA ARG A 318 -16.60 23.27 9.59
C ARG A 318 -15.72 22.34 8.77
N TRP A 319 -15.42 21.16 9.29
CA TRP A 319 -14.61 20.16 8.59
C TRP A 319 -15.37 19.60 7.38
N ARG A 320 -14.79 19.76 6.20
CA ARG A 320 -15.24 19.09 4.97
C ARG A 320 -14.30 17.94 4.64
N ARG A 321 -14.88 16.82 4.23
CA ARG A 321 -14.14 15.68 3.67
C ARG A 321 -13.45 16.10 2.37
N TYR A 322 -12.41 15.36 1.99
CA TYR A 322 -11.59 15.57 0.80
C TYR A 322 -12.21 14.99 -0.48
N GLY A 323 -13.55 14.90 -0.53
CA GLY A 323 -14.28 14.25 -1.61
C GLY A 323 -14.28 12.73 -1.49
N TYR A 324 -14.30 12.05 -2.62
CA TYR A 324 -14.31 10.60 -2.75
C TYR A 324 -12.91 9.99 -2.76
N ALA A 325 -12.80 8.80 -2.17
CA ALA A 325 -11.70 7.86 -2.38
C ALA A 325 -12.33 6.56 -2.86
N CYS A 326 -12.07 6.18 -4.10
CA CYS A 326 -12.70 5.02 -4.71
C CYS A 326 -11.66 3.96 -5.04
N VAL A 327 -12.05 2.71 -4.82
CA VAL A 327 -11.27 1.54 -5.17
C VAL A 327 -12.15 0.60 -5.98
N ASN A 328 -11.64 0.21 -7.13
CA ASN A 328 -12.28 -0.75 -8.01
C ASN A 328 -11.40 -1.98 -8.18
N PHE A 329 -12.03 -3.16 -8.16
CA PHE A 329 -11.34 -4.41 -8.45
C PHE A 329 -11.64 -4.86 -9.89
N GLY A 330 -10.58 -5.30 -10.57
CA GLY A 330 -10.62 -5.83 -11.92
C GLY A 330 -10.62 -7.35 -11.98
N THR A 331 -10.72 -7.88 -13.19
CA THR A 331 -10.77 -9.32 -13.44
C THR A 331 -9.48 -10.00 -12.96
N PRO A 332 -9.57 -11.07 -12.13
CA PRO A 332 -8.40 -11.83 -11.71
C PRO A 332 -7.65 -12.44 -12.90
N LEU A 333 -6.31 -12.44 -12.84
CA LEU A 333 -5.43 -13.08 -13.82
C LEU A 333 -4.68 -14.23 -13.15
N SER A 334 -4.98 -15.46 -13.59
CA SER A 334 -4.27 -16.68 -13.20
C SER A 334 -2.94 -16.78 -13.95
N VAL A 335 -1.83 -16.95 -13.22
CA VAL A 335 -0.51 -17.15 -13.82
C VAL A 335 -0.42 -18.52 -14.50
N LYS A 336 -1.03 -19.58 -13.95
CA LYS A 336 -1.12 -20.88 -14.63
C LYS A 336 -1.81 -20.76 -15.99
N ALA A 337 -2.97 -20.08 -16.02
CA ALA A 337 -3.69 -19.85 -17.27
C ALA A 337 -2.85 -19.03 -18.25
N TYR A 338 -2.21 -17.95 -17.78
CA TYR A 338 -1.32 -17.12 -18.60
C TYR A 338 -0.15 -17.93 -19.19
N CYS A 339 0.53 -18.75 -18.38
CA CYS A 339 1.61 -19.62 -18.83
C CYS A 339 1.16 -20.61 -19.90
N ARG A 340 -0.03 -21.20 -19.75
CA ARG A 340 -0.61 -22.11 -20.74
C ARG A 340 -0.97 -21.38 -22.03
N ASP A 341 -1.64 -20.24 -21.93
CA ASP A 341 -2.17 -19.51 -23.08
C ASP A 341 -1.07 -18.82 -23.90
N GLN A 342 0.01 -18.37 -23.24
CA GLN A 342 1.19 -17.78 -23.89
C GLN A 342 2.29 -18.81 -24.18
N ASN A 343 2.12 -20.07 -23.77
CA ASN A 343 3.13 -21.13 -23.86
C ASN A 343 4.50 -20.72 -23.28
N VAL A 344 4.49 -20.11 -22.09
CA VAL A 344 5.68 -19.60 -21.37
C VAL A 344 5.90 -20.37 -20.09
N ASP A 345 7.13 -20.84 -19.90
CA ASP A 345 7.62 -21.47 -18.67
C ASP A 345 8.72 -20.61 -18.04
N PHE A 346 8.35 -19.77 -17.07
CA PHE A 346 9.27 -18.80 -16.45
C PHE A 346 10.49 -19.44 -15.76
N LYS A 347 10.33 -20.67 -15.24
CA LYS A 347 11.39 -21.41 -14.55
C LYS A 347 12.49 -21.90 -15.49
N LYS A 348 12.15 -22.20 -16.75
CA LYS A 348 13.12 -22.63 -17.78
C LYS A 348 13.83 -21.47 -18.48
N LEU A 349 13.35 -20.24 -18.32
CA LEU A 349 13.92 -19.08 -18.99
C LEU A 349 15.09 -18.49 -18.21
N ASP A 350 16.18 -18.23 -18.93
CA ASP A 350 17.29 -17.42 -18.41
C ASP A 350 16.85 -15.96 -18.21
N ARG A 351 17.68 -15.18 -17.53
CA ARG A 351 17.32 -13.80 -17.16
C ARG A 351 17.02 -12.92 -18.37
N THR A 352 17.77 -13.05 -19.46
CA THR A 352 17.64 -12.19 -20.64
C THR A 352 16.36 -12.47 -21.42
N ARG A 353 15.90 -13.74 -21.48
CA ARG A 353 14.64 -14.11 -22.13
C ARG A 353 13.43 -13.97 -21.20
N ARG A 354 13.61 -14.16 -19.90
CA ARG A 354 12.54 -14.04 -18.90
C ARG A 354 12.04 -12.61 -18.73
N PHE A 355 12.95 -11.63 -18.67
CA PHE A 355 12.60 -10.23 -18.43
C PHE A 355 11.59 -9.66 -19.44
N PRO A 356 11.76 -9.87 -20.76
CA PRO A 356 10.75 -9.49 -21.75
C PRO A 356 9.37 -10.12 -21.52
N GLU A 357 9.29 -11.39 -21.13
CA GLU A 357 8.01 -12.06 -20.85
C GLU A 357 7.35 -11.53 -19.58
N VAL A 358 8.14 -11.27 -18.53
CA VAL A 358 7.64 -10.60 -17.31
C VAL A 358 7.20 -9.17 -17.62
N GLU A 359 7.88 -8.48 -18.53
CA GLU A 359 7.48 -7.13 -18.98
C GLU A 359 6.14 -7.14 -19.69
N LYS A 360 5.91 -8.09 -20.61
CA LYS A 360 4.61 -8.27 -21.28
C LYS A 360 3.48 -8.47 -20.27
N LEU A 361 3.67 -9.39 -19.31
CA LEU A 361 2.69 -9.64 -18.26
C LEU A 361 2.47 -8.38 -17.40
N CYS A 362 3.53 -7.71 -16.96
CA CYS A 362 3.41 -6.48 -16.16
C CYS A 362 2.69 -5.35 -16.93
N ARG A 363 2.90 -5.23 -18.25
CA ARG A 363 2.19 -4.26 -19.10
C ARG A 363 0.72 -4.61 -19.23
N GLN A 364 0.38 -5.89 -19.41
CA GLN A 364 -1.01 -6.35 -19.39
C GLN A 364 -1.68 -6.06 -18.04
N LEU A 365 -1.01 -6.37 -16.92
CA LEU A 365 -1.51 -6.06 -15.58
C LEU A 365 -1.71 -4.56 -15.39
N MET A 366 -0.76 -3.71 -15.80
CA MET A 366 -0.91 -2.26 -15.75
C MET A 366 -2.08 -1.75 -16.59
N GLN A 367 -2.32 -2.33 -17.77
CA GLN A 367 -3.47 -1.97 -18.59
C GLN A 367 -4.77 -2.35 -17.87
N THR A 368 -4.87 -3.57 -17.33
CA THR A 368 -6.07 -3.98 -16.57
C THR A 368 -6.28 -3.14 -15.31
N VAL A 369 -5.21 -2.63 -14.68
CA VAL A 369 -5.30 -1.68 -13.57
C VAL A 369 -5.85 -0.34 -14.08
N ALA A 370 -5.32 0.19 -15.19
CA ALA A 370 -5.82 1.41 -15.82
C ALA A 370 -7.32 1.33 -16.13
N ASP A 371 -7.73 0.21 -16.73
CA ASP A 371 -9.12 -0.05 -17.12
C ASP A 371 -10.10 -0.07 -15.95
N VAL A 372 -9.62 -0.19 -14.70
CA VAL A 372 -10.47 -0.17 -13.52
C VAL A 372 -10.33 1.10 -12.67
N ILE A 373 -9.44 2.04 -13.00
CA ILE A 373 -9.29 3.29 -12.23
C ILE A 373 -10.60 4.09 -12.26
N PRO A 374 -11.26 4.30 -11.09
CA PRO A 374 -12.54 4.98 -11.06
C PRO A 374 -12.43 6.44 -11.52
N ILE A 375 -13.36 6.86 -12.38
CA ILE A 375 -13.47 8.26 -12.80
C ILE A 375 -14.24 9.03 -11.72
N LEU A 376 -13.57 10.00 -11.12
CA LEU A 376 -14.10 10.81 -10.02
C LEU A 376 -14.48 12.23 -10.45
N PRO A 377 -15.37 12.91 -9.70
CA PRO A 377 -15.80 14.27 -10.01
C PRO A 377 -14.65 15.26 -10.23
N ILE A 378 -13.64 15.29 -9.38
CA ILE A 378 -12.52 16.25 -9.55
C ILE A 378 -11.67 15.92 -10.77
N SER A 379 -11.45 14.64 -11.10
CA SER A 379 -10.75 14.25 -12.34
C SER A 379 -11.52 14.67 -13.59
N LEU A 380 -12.85 14.50 -13.57
CA LEU A 380 -13.74 14.89 -14.65
C LEU A 380 -13.73 16.42 -14.83
N LEU A 381 -13.99 17.17 -13.76
CA LEU A 381 -14.03 18.63 -13.80
C LEU A 381 -12.68 19.22 -14.15
N SER A 382 -11.58 18.65 -13.65
CA SER A 382 -10.25 19.12 -14.02
C SER A 382 -10.00 18.96 -15.52
N THR A 383 -10.50 17.90 -16.15
CA THR A 383 -10.43 17.74 -17.61
C THR A 383 -11.26 18.81 -18.33
N VAL A 384 -12.51 19.02 -17.91
CA VAL A 384 -13.40 20.05 -18.48
C VAL A 384 -12.80 21.46 -18.37
N PHE A 385 -12.29 21.84 -17.20
CA PHE A 385 -11.69 23.15 -16.97
C PHE A 385 -10.34 23.33 -17.71
N LEU A 386 -9.55 22.27 -17.92
CA LEU A 386 -8.33 22.36 -18.72
C LEU A 386 -8.62 22.55 -20.20
N GLU A 387 -9.62 21.86 -20.74
CA GLU A 387 -10.06 22.02 -22.14
C GLU A 387 -10.65 23.41 -22.41
N ASN A 388 -11.08 24.12 -21.35
CA ASN A 388 -11.76 25.41 -21.44
C ASN A 388 -11.10 26.48 -20.54
N MET A 389 -9.77 26.51 -20.50
CA MET A 389 -9.02 27.32 -19.54
C MET A 389 -9.30 28.83 -19.62
N ASP A 390 -9.62 29.32 -20.83
CA ASP A 390 -9.86 30.74 -21.08
C ASP A 390 -11.33 31.16 -20.95
N ILE A 391 -12.25 30.20 -20.82
CA ILE A 391 -13.71 30.42 -20.81
C ILE A 391 -14.22 30.50 -19.38
N GLU A 392 -15.12 31.46 -19.13
CA GLU A 392 -15.91 31.54 -17.90
C GLU A 392 -17.20 30.73 -18.11
N MET A 393 -17.42 29.71 -17.28
CA MET A 393 -18.56 28.80 -17.41
C MET A 393 -19.46 28.94 -16.19
N ASP A 394 -20.77 28.99 -16.39
CA ASP A 394 -21.72 28.86 -15.28
C ASP A 394 -21.85 27.40 -14.82
N ILE A 395 -22.60 27.15 -13.74
CA ILE A 395 -22.77 25.80 -13.21
C ILE A 395 -23.46 24.85 -14.20
N LEU A 396 -24.41 25.35 -15.01
CA LEU A 396 -25.17 24.54 -15.96
C LEU A 396 -24.28 24.09 -17.11
N GLU A 397 -23.43 24.97 -17.62
CA GLU A 397 -22.45 24.65 -18.66
C GLU A 397 -21.39 23.66 -18.16
N VAL A 398 -20.91 23.84 -16.91
CA VAL A 398 -20.01 22.87 -16.27
C VAL A 398 -20.67 21.50 -16.17
N GLU A 399 -21.94 21.44 -15.75
CA GLU A 399 -22.71 20.20 -15.69
C GLU A 399 -22.90 19.56 -17.06
N GLU A 400 -23.30 20.33 -18.07
CA GLU A 400 -23.53 19.83 -19.43
C GLU A 400 -22.26 19.21 -20.00
N ARG A 401 -21.14 19.93 -19.97
CA ARG A 401 -19.83 19.45 -20.46
C ARG A 401 -19.36 18.23 -19.68
N SER A 402 -19.60 18.21 -18.37
CA SER A 402 -19.32 17.04 -17.52
C SER A 402 -20.15 15.83 -17.95
N PHE A 403 -21.45 16.00 -18.24
CA PHE A 403 -22.30 14.91 -18.73
C PHE A 403 -21.90 14.41 -20.12
N GLN A 404 -21.51 15.32 -21.03
CA GLN A 404 -20.99 14.95 -22.35
C GLN A 404 -19.71 14.12 -22.21
N LEU A 405 -18.77 14.54 -21.36
CA LEU A 405 -17.56 13.79 -21.08
C LEU A 405 -17.86 12.43 -20.43
N ILE A 406 -18.77 12.37 -19.46
CA ILE A 406 -19.24 11.12 -18.84
C ILE A 406 -19.80 10.16 -19.90
N ASN A 407 -20.61 10.64 -20.84
CA ASN A 407 -21.18 9.77 -21.88
C ASN A 407 -20.07 9.24 -22.81
N ARG A 408 -19.15 10.09 -23.28
CA ARG A 408 -17.98 9.67 -24.07
C ARG A 408 -17.14 8.60 -23.36
N LEU A 409 -16.93 8.76 -22.05
CA LEU A 409 -16.17 7.82 -21.23
C LEU A 409 -16.92 6.50 -21.02
N LYS A 410 -18.24 6.54 -20.85
CA LYS A 410 -19.12 5.35 -20.77
C LYS A 410 -19.10 4.52 -22.04
N ASP A 411 -19.14 5.16 -23.19
CA ASP A 411 -19.12 4.47 -24.49
C ASP A 411 -17.82 3.69 -24.70
N LYS A 412 -16.72 4.15 -24.09
CA LYS A 412 -15.43 3.44 -24.05
C LYS A 412 -15.37 2.33 -22.98
N GLY A 413 -16.38 2.19 -22.12
CA GLY A 413 -16.41 1.22 -21.02
C GLY A 413 -15.71 1.68 -19.74
N ALA A 414 -15.44 2.98 -19.60
CA ALA A 414 -14.71 3.49 -18.45
C ALA A 414 -15.52 3.34 -17.15
N PRO A 415 -14.88 3.00 -16.02
CA PRO A 415 -15.55 2.78 -14.75
C PRO A 415 -15.91 4.12 -14.10
N ILE A 416 -17.05 4.67 -14.51
CA ILE A 416 -17.57 5.91 -13.95
C ILE A 416 -18.10 5.65 -12.55
N PHE A 417 -17.80 6.56 -11.62
CA PHE A 417 -18.44 6.57 -10.32
C PHE A 417 -19.97 6.48 -10.45
N GLU A 418 -20.53 5.30 -10.18
CA GLU A 418 -21.96 5.03 -10.36
C GLU A 418 -22.75 5.74 -9.27
N SER A 419 -23.45 6.79 -9.68
CA SER A 419 -24.44 7.48 -8.87
C SER A 419 -25.70 7.74 -9.70
N PRO A 420 -26.90 7.65 -9.09
CA PRO A 420 -28.13 8.14 -9.69
C PRO A 420 -27.93 9.54 -10.27
N ARG A 421 -28.69 9.89 -11.33
CA ARG A 421 -28.50 11.17 -12.03
C ARG A 421 -28.61 12.39 -11.09
N SER A 422 -29.52 12.35 -10.11
CA SER A 422 -29.65 13.37 -9.06
C SER A 422 -28.42 13.46 -8.16
N THR A 423 -27.79 12.34 -7.82
CA THR A 423 -26.56 12.31 -7.01
C THR A 423 -25.34 12.79 -7.80
N ARG A 424 -25.34 12.70 -9.13
CA ARG A 424 -24.28 13.25 -9.98
C ARG A 424 -24.23 14.77 -9.99
N VAL A 425 -25.39 15.43 -10.06
CA VAL A 425 -25.50 16.90 -9.95
C VAL A 425 -24.89 17.38 -8.62
N HIS A 426 -25.29 16.76 -7.51
CA HIS A 426 -24.71 17.08 -6.20
C HIS A 426 -23.20 16.78 -6.12
N ALA A 427 -22.72 15.71 -6.75
CA ALA A 427 -21.29 15.38 -6.77
C ALA A 427 -20.47 16.40 -7.58
N ILE A 428 -21.03 16.94 -8.67
CA ILE A 428 -20.42 18.01 -9.46
C ILE A 428 -20.36 19.30 -8.64
N ALA A 429 -21.48 19.71 -8.03
CA ALA A 429 -21.53 20.90 -7.18
C ALA A 429 -20.54 20.81 -6.00
N ASP A 430 -20.53 19.67 -5.28
CA ASP A 430 -19.56 19.40 -4.20
C ASP A 430 -18.10 19.48 -4.70
N ALA A 431 -17.84 19.04 -5.93
CA ALA A 431 -16.52 19.07 -6.54
C ALA A 431 -16.10 20.49 -6.95
N VAL A 432 -17.00 21.30 -7.51
CA VAL A 432 -16.78 22.74 -7.78
C VAL A 432 -16.43 23.47 -6.48
N ASP A 433 -17.19 23.24 -5.40
CA ASP A 433 -16.92 23.77 -4.05
C ASP A 433 -15.51 23.39 -3.57
N LEU A 434 -15.12 22.13 -3.74
CA LEU A 434 -13.77 21.67 -3.38
C LEU A 434 -12.70 22.32 -4.24
N MET A 435 -12.92 22.48 -5.55
CA MET A 435 -11.96 23.15 -6.46
C MET A 435 -11.78 24.63 -6.09
N LEU A 436 -12.86 25.33 -5.71
CA LEU A 436 -12.82 26.72 -5.21
C LEU A 436 -12.01 26.82 -3.91
N LEU A 437 -12.32 25.97 -2.93
CA LEU A 437 -11.59 25.92 -1.65
C LEU A 437 -10.09 25.65 -1.85
N ARG A 438 -9.74 24.95 -2.92
CA ARG A 438 -8.37 24.61 -3.29
C ARG A 438 -7.73 25.58 -4.28
N ARG A 439 -8.45 26.62 -4.69
CA ARG A 439 -8.05 27.66 -5.67
C ARG A 439 -7.71 27.10 -7.06
N MET A 440 -8.23 25.92 -7.38
CA MET A 440 -8.07 25.31 -8.71
C MET A 440 -8.89 26.06 -9.76
N ILE A 441 -10.02 26.62 -9.33
CA ILE A 441 -10.88 27.51 -10.12
C ILE A 441 -11.14 28.79 -9.33
N LYS A 442 -11.50 29.87 -10.03
CA LYS A 442 -11.89 31.17 -9.48
C LYS A 442 -13.37 31.41 -9.80
N ALA A 443 -14.11 32.03 -8.89
CA ALA A 443 -15.50 32.42 -9.10
C ALA A 443 -15.60 33.93 -9.31
N THR A 444 -16.30 34.36 -10.35
CA THR A 444 -16.67 35.75 -10.65
C THR A 444 -18.19 35.82 -10.75
N GLY A 445 -18.86 36.19 -9.66
CA GLY A 445 -20.31 36.02 -9.56
C GLY A 445 -20.69 34.54 -9.62
N ASP A 446 -21.58 34.18 -10.54
CA ASP A 446 -22.05 32.80 -10.76
C ASP A 446 -21.24 32.04 -11.83
N GLN A 447 -20.15 32.63 -12.31
CA GLN A 447 -19.27 32.02 -13.31
C GLN A 447 -17.97 31.51 -12.70
N PHE A 448 -17.48 30.39 -13.22
CA PHE A 448 -16.28 29.70 -12.79
C PHE A 448 -15.25 29.66 -13.92
N LYS A 449 -14.00 29.97 -13.58
CA LYS A 449 -12.86 29.92 -14.51
C LYS A 449 -11.70 29.11 -13.94
N ALA A 450 -11.01 28.36 -14.80
CA ALA A 450 -9.79 27.67 -14.43
C ALA A 450 -8.71 28.64 -13.95
N SER A 451 -8.03 28.32 -12.85
CA SER A 451 -6.91 29.11 -12.35
C SER A 451 -5.63 28.73 -13.10
N SER A 452 -5.09 29.65 -13.91
CA SER A 452 -3.82 29.46 -14.62
C SER A 452 -2.64 29.15 -13.68
N GLU A 453 -2.65 29.72 -12.48
CA GLU A 453 -1.65 29.45 -11.42
C GLU A 453 -1.65 27.98 -10.96
N GLU A 454 -2.81 27.32 -11.02
CA GLU A 454 -3.02 25.94 -10.60
C GLU A 454 -3.26 24.99 -11.79
N ALA A 455 -2.89 25.39 -13.01
CA ALA A 455 -3.01 24.56 -14.21
C ALA A 455 -2.31 23.20 -14.05
N ASN A 456 -1.13 23.18 -13.42
CA ASN A 456 -0.43 21.91 -13.12
C ASN A 456 -1.21 21.01 -12.16
N LEU A 457 -1.97 21.59 -11.24
CA LEU A 457 -2.81 20.85 -10.30
C LEU A 457 -4.05 20.30 -10.99
N LEU A 458 -4.68 21.08 -11.89
CA LEU A 458 -5.74 20.57 -12.76
C LEU A 458 -5.23 19.40 -13.62
N SER A 459 -4.06 19.57 -14.27
CA SER A 459 -3.44 18.51 -15.08
C SER A 459 -3.16 17.25 -14.27
N TYR A 460 -2.77 17.39 -13.00
CA TYR A 460 -2.59 16.24 -12.10
C TYR A 460 -3.85 15.38 -11.99
N TYR A 461 -5.01 16.00 -11.77
CA TYR A 461 -6.27 15.27 -11.62
C TYR A 461 -6.84 14.78 -12.96
N ALA A 462 -6.65 15.53 -14.06
CA ALA A 462 -7.07 15.12 -15.40
C ALA A 462 -6.23 13.94 -15.92
N ASN A 463 -4.91 13.94 -15.65
CA ASN A 463 -4.02 12.84 -15.99
C ASN A 463 -4.46 11.50 -15.39
N ALA A 464 -5.27 11.53 -14.32
CA ALA A 464 -5.77 10.32 -13.69
C ALA A 464 -6.68 9.49 -14.60
N ILE A 465 -7.35 10.14 -15.56
CA ILE A 465 -8.30 9.53 -16.49
C ILE A 465 -7.84 9.65 -17.95
N LYS A 466 -6.63 10.17 -18.20
CA LYS A 466 -6.10 10.45 -19.54
C LYS A 466 -6.05 9.24 -20.47
N HIS A 467 -5.91 8.02 -19.93
CA HIS A 467 -5.91 6.79 -20.72
C HIS A 467 -7.30 6.45 -21.31
N TRP A 468 -8.36 7.10 -20.83
CA TRP A 468 -9.72 7.00 -21.37
C TRP A 468 -10.11 8.16 -22.29
N LEU A 469 -9.37 9.27 -22.29
CA LEU A 469 -9.60 10.41 -23.15
C LEU A 469 -9.04 10.11 -24.55
#